data_AF-A0A9X4AFR5-F1
#
_entry.id   AF-A0A9X4AFR5-F1
#
_cell.length_a   1.000
_cell.length_b   1.000
_cell.length_c   1.000
_cell.angle_alpha   90.00
_cell.angle_beta   90.00
_cell.angle_gamma   90.00
#
_symmetry.space_group_name_H-M   'P 1'
#
loop_
_entity.id
_entity.type
_entity.pdbx_description
1 polymer ?
#
loop_
_entity_poly.entity_id
_entity_poly.type
_entity_poly.pdbx_seq_one_letter_code
_entity_poly.pdbx_strand_id
1 'polypeptide(L)' 'MMDFLYFPDDKSEYIPAVISLSLFVIGSIVTMYLFQRSSKKEAEQTEAKYNKTNTNFKPPR' A
#
# COMPACT_ATOMS: atom_id res chain seq x y z
N MET A 1 -15.18 -6.96 37.60
CA MET A 1 -16.35 -6.57 36.77
C MET A 1 -15.80 -5.72 35.65
N MET A 2 -16.11 -6.02 34.39
CA MET A 2 -15.47 -5.41 33.23
C MET A 2 -15.50 -3.87 33.29
N ASP A 3 -14.33 -3.24 33.24
CA ASP A 3 -14.13 -1.84 32.85
C ASP A 3 -14.42 -1.70 31.33
N PHE A 4 -15.66 -2.04 30.94
CA PHE A 4 -16.05 -2.26 29.56
C PHE A 4 -16.31 -0.94 28.86
N LEU A 5 -15.29 -0.42 28.20
CA LEU A 5 -15.27 0.84 27.45
C LEU A 5 -15.63 2.06 28.31
N TYR A 6 -14.61 2.68 28.90
CA TYR A 6 -14.71 4.09 29.30
C TYR A 6 -14.93 4.92 28.04
N PHE A 7 -16.19 5.25 27.79
CA PHE A 7 -16.56 6.22 26.78
C PHE A 7 -16.59 7.58 27.47
N PRO A 8 -15.71 8.53 27.11
CA PRO A 8 -15.81 9.87 27.65
C PRO A 8 -17.19 10.48 27.42
N ASP A 9 -17.75 11.06 28.48
CA ASP A 9 -19.03 11.76 28.43
C ASP A 9 -18.99 12.94 27.44
N ASP A 10 -17.82 13.59 27.32
CA ASP A 10 -17.56 14.58 26.29
C ASP A 10 -16.91 13.95 25.05
N LYS A 11 -17.62 14.04 23.92
CA LYS A 11 -17.15 13.53 22.62
C LYS A 11 -15.89 14.25 22.12
N SER A 12 -15.57 15.42 22.65
CA SER A 12 -14.35 16.16 22.30
C SER A 12 -13.08 15.36 22.61
N GLU A 13 -13.13 14.47 23.61
CA GLU A 13 -11.99 13.62 24.00
C GLU A 13 -11.63 12.56 22.95
N TYR A 14 -12.50 12.28 21.96
CA TYR A 14 -12.18 11.39 20.83
C TYR A 14 -11.41 12.07 19.70
N ILE A 15 -11.38 13.41 19.67
CA ILE A 15 -10.72 14.17 18.58
C ILE A 15 -9.25 13.73 18.39
N PRO A 16 -8.42 13.56 19.44
CA PRO A 16 -7.05 13.08 19.29
C PRO A 16 -6.96 11.68 18.67
N ALA A 17 -7.90 10.79 19.01
CA ALA A 17 -7.93 9.43 18.46
C ALA A 17 -8.28 9.44 16.97
N VAL A 18 -9.26 10.25 16.56
CA VAL A 18 -9.64 10.39 15.14
C VAL A 18 -8.51 11.01 14.32
N ILE A 19 -7.81 12.00 14.86
CA ILE A 19 -6.63 12.60 14.19
C ILE A 19 -5.54 11.54 14.01
N SER A 20 -5.22 10.79 15.07
CA SER A 20 -4.20 9.74 15.02
C SER A 20 -4.54 8.66 13.99
N LEU A 21 -5.79 8.18 14.00
CA LEU A 21 -6.28 7.20 13.03
C LEU A 21 -6.20 7.75 11.60
N SER A 22 -6.61 9.01 11.40
CA SER A 22 -6.59 9.65 10.09
C SER A 22 -5.17 9.75 9.53
N LEU A 23 -4.18 10.08 10.38
CA LEU A 23 -2.78 10.12 9.96
C LEU A 23 -2.27 8.76 9.48
N PHE A 24 -2.59 7.68 10.20
CA PHE A 24 -2.20 6.33 9.78
C PHE A 24 -2.90 5.88 8.50
N VAL A 25 -4.20 6.15 8.38
CA VAL A 25 -4.97 5.82 7.18
C VAL A 25 -4.42 6.57 5.97
N ILE A 26 -4.24 7.88 6.06
CA ILE A 26 -3.67 8.69 4.99
C ILE A 26 -2.26 8.19 4.66
N GLY A 27 -1.42 7.95 5.66
CA GLY A 27 -0.08 7.39 5.48
C GLY A 27 -0.11 6.08 4.70
N SER A 28 -0.97 5.14 5.09
CA SER A 28 -1.11 3.84 4.42
C SER A 28 -1.54 3.98 2.96
N ILE A 29 -2.51 4.85 2.66
CA ILE A 29 -2.98 5.11 1.30
C ILE A 29 -1.85 5.66 0.44
N VAL A 30 -1.10 6.64 0.97
CA VAL A 30 0.05 7.23 0.28
C VAL A 30 1.12 6.19 0.02
N THR A 31 1.48 5.38 1.01
CA THR A 31 2.46 4.29 0.84
C THR A 31 2.01 3.29 -0.22
N MET A 32 0.75 2.85 -0.20
CA MET A 32 0.19 1.92 -1.17
C MET A 32 0.24 2.50 -2.60
N TYR A 33 -0.12 3.78 -2.74
CA TYR A 33 -0.08 4.48 -4.01
C TYR A 33 1.33 4.60 -4.58
N LEU A 34 2.32 4.98 -3.74
CA LEU A 34 3.72 5.06 -4.14
C LEU A 34 4.27 3.68 -4.54
N PHE A 35 3.95 2.64 -3.77
CA PHE A 35 4.38 1.29 -4.05
C PHE A 35 3.81 0.78 -5.39
N GLN A 36 2.51 1.00 -5.63
CA GLN A 36 1.88 0.59 -6.89
C GLN A 36 2.49 1.30 -8.10
N ARG A 37 2.83 2.59 -7.97
CA ARG A 37 3.48 3.35 -9.05
C ARG A 37 4.88 2.83 -9.35
N SER A 38 5.66 2.49 -8.33
CA SER A 38 7.00 1.91 -8.50
C SER A 38 6.91 0.52 -9.13
N SER A 39 5.99 -0.33 -8.67
CA SER A 39 5.81 -1.70 -9.16
C SER A 39 5.45 -1.74 -10.65
N LYS A 40 4.60 -0.83 -11.15
CA LYS A 40 4.27 -0.76 -12.59
C LYS A 40 5.51 -0.52 -13.47
N LYS A 41 6.44 0.34 -13.04
CA LYS A 41 7.68 0.60 -13.77
C LYS A 41 8.62 -0.60 -13.78
N GLU A 42 8.63 -1.39 -12.72
CA GLU A 42 9.43 -2.62 -12.64
C GLU A 42 8.82 -3.74 -13.50
N ALA A 43 7.49 -3.84 -13.53
CA ALA A 43 6.78 -4.80 -14.37
C ALA A 43 7.07 -4.56 -15.86
N GLU A 44 6.94 -3.32 -16.35
CA GLU A 44 7.23 -2.96 -17.76
C GLU A 44 8.68 -3.30 -18.17
N GLN A 45 9.65 -3.03 -17.29
CA GLN A 45 11.05 -3.36 -17.54
C GLN A 45 11.29 -4.88 -17.58
N THR A 46 10.59 -5.62 -16.72
CA THR A 46 10.68 -7.07 -16.65
C THR A 46 10.08 -7.72 -17.90
N GLU A 47 8.89 -7.27 -18.32
CA GLU A 47 8.26 -7.73 -19.57
C GLU A 47 9.13 -7.44 -20.80
N ALA A 48 9.74 -6.26 -20.88
CA ALA A 48 10.66 -5.91 -21.97
C ALA A 48 11.89 -6.83 -22.01
N LYS A 49 12.42 -7.24 -20.86
CA LYS A 49 13.53 -8.21 -20.79
C LYS A 49 13.10 -9.61 -21.20
N TYR A 50 11.97 -10.11 -20.68
CA TYR A 50 11.45 -11.44 -21.03
C TYR A 50 11.13 -11.57 -22.52
N ASN A 51 10.52 -10.55 -23.14
CA ASN A 51 10.22 -10.54 -24.58
C ASN A 51 11.47 -10.47 -25.47
N LYS A 52 12.60 -9.93 -24.98
CA LYS A 52 13.87 -10.02 -25.73
C LYS A 52 14.51 -11.41 -25.65
N THR A 53 14.29 -12.13 -24.55
CA THR A 53 14.83 -13.47 -24.36
C THR A 53 14.07 -14.53 -25.17
N ASN A 54 12.73 -14.45 -25.25
CA ASN A 54 11.93 -15.41 -26.01
C ASN A 54 12.15 -15.30 -27.55
N THR A 55 12.44 -14.10 -28.06
CA THR A 55 12.75 -13.87 -29.49
C THR A 55 14.15 -14.36 -29.87
N ASN A 56 15.07 -14.45 -28.92
CA ASN A 56 16.43 -14.98 -29.14
C ASN A 56 16.53 -16.50 -28.96
N PHE A 57 15.48 -17.16 -28.45
CA PHE A 57 15.42 -18.62 -28.41
C PHE A 57 15.02 -19.17 -29.78
N LYS A 58 16.00 -19.32 -30.68
CA LYS A 58 15.84 -20.10 -31.90
C LYS A 58 16.28 -21.54 -31.60
N PRO A 59 15.39 -22.54 -31.61
CA PRO A 59 15.82 -23.92 -31.40
C PRO A 59 16.83 -24.31 -32.50
N PRO A 60 17.95 -24.97 -32.15
CA PRO A 60 18.86 -25.51 -33.14
C PRO A 60 18.08 -26.52 -34.00
N ARG A 61 18.14 -26.34 -35.33
CA ARG A 61 17.57 -27.28 -36.29
C ARG A 61 18.36 -28.58 -36.30
#